data_AF-A0A8T3S074-F1
#
_entry.id   AF-A0A8T3S074-F1
#
_cell.length_a   1.000
_cell.length_b   1.000
_cell.length_c   1.000
_cell.angle_alpha   90.00
_cell.angle_beta   90.00
_cell.angle_gamma   90.00
#
_symmetry.space_group_name_H-M   'P 1'
#
loop_
_entity.id
_entity.type
_entity.pdbx_description
1 polymer ?
#
loop_
_entity_poly.entity_id
_entity_poly.type
_entity_poly.pdbx_seq_one_letter_code
_entity_poly.pdbx_strand_id
1 'polypeptide(L)'
;MLFATPNGKMLRVEIDAAIGGTFIIVERRAESDAEHYGHYLRRDYPHRLAFEFAVEKYSQDPSRVTIDIKSLSQGCELTLTHDIDAKWAEYTERKKTRLG
;
A
#
# COMPACT_ATOMS: atom_id res chain seq x y z
N MET A 1 -3.82 2.90 9.18
CA MET A 1 -2.47 2.86 8.56
C MET A 1 -2.52 1.94 7.36
N LEU A 2 -1.67 2.14 6.34
CA LEU A 2 -1.68 1.32 5.11
C LEU A 2 -1.32 -0.15 5.37
N PHE A 3 -0.36 -0.40 6.28
CA PHE A 3 0.10 -1.76 6.60
C PHE A 3 -0.15 -2.16 8.06
N ALA A 4 -0.08 -1.21 9.00
CA ALA A 4 -0.28 -1.52 10.41
C ALA A 4 -1.75 -1.55 10.82
N THR A 5 -2.05 -2.55 11.64
CA THR A 5 -3.27 -2.70 12.41
C THR A 5 -3.05 -2.21 13.84
N PRO A 6 -4.11 -1.81 14.58
CA PRO A 6 -3.96 -1.26 15.93
C PRO A 6 -3.22 -2.16 16.93
N ASN A 7 -3.31 -3.48 16.77
CA ASN A 7 -2.75 -4.48 17.68
C ASN A 7 -1.61 -5.31 17.06
N GLY A 8 -1.25 -5.05 15.80
CA GLY A 8 -0.22 -5.82 15.13
C GLY A 8 1.19 -5.34 15.51
N LYS A 9 2.16 -6.24 15.34
CA LYS A 9 3.58 -5.95 15.60
C LYS A 9 4.37 -6.06 14.30
N MET A 10 5.05 -4.99 13.91
CA MET A 10 5.97 -5.02 12.77
C MET A 10 7.15 -5.96 13.08
N LEU A 11 7.34 -6.96 12.23
CA LEU A 11 8.44 -7.92 12.31
C LEU A 11 9.58 -7.57 11.35
N ARG A 12 9.25 -7.11 10.15
CA ARG A 12 10.21 -6.78 9.08
C ARG A 12 9.72 -5.58 8.28
N VAL A 13 10.62 -4.64 8.01
CA VAL A 13 10.39 -3.52 7.11
C VAL A 13 11.68 -3.30 6.32
N GLU A 14 11.65 -3.61 5.03
CA GLU A 14 12.76 -3.36 4.11
C GLU A 14 12.21 -2.64 2.88
N ILE A 15 12.88 -1.57 2.48
CA ILE A 15 12.43 -0.68 1.41
C ILE A 15 13.63 -0.25 0.58
N ASP A 16 13.63 -0.62 -0.70
CA ASP A 16 14.39 0.04 -1.74
C ASP A 16 13.43 0.91 -2.56
N ALA A 17 13.38 2.20 -2.24
CA ALA A 17 12.43 3.14 -2.83
C ALA A 17 12.85 3.64 -4.23
N ALA A 18 13.84 3.03 -4.88
CA ALA A 18 14.18 3.34 -6.27
C ALA A 18 13.08 2.85 -7.24
N ILE A 19 13.00 3.43 -8.44
CA ILE A 19 12.17 2.83 -9.50
C ILE A 19 12.74 1.45 -9.83
N GLY A 20 11.87 0.43 -9.86
CA GLY A 20 12.27 -0.97 -9.97
C GLY A 20 12.71 -1.62 -8.66
N GLY A 21 12.90 -0.84 -7.60
CA GLY A 21 13.18 -1.34 -6.26
C GLY A 21 11.96 -2.01 -5.62
N THR A 22 12.20 -2.71 -4.52
CA THR A 22 11.19 -3.53 -3.84
C THR A 22 10.93 -3.08 -2.40
N PHE A 23 9.76 -3.42 -1.87
CA PHE A 23 9.55 -3.43 -0.42
C PHE A 23 9.01 -4.78 0.07
N ILE A 24 9.36 -5.11 1.31
CA ILE A 24 8.67 -6.12 2.11
C ILE A 24 8.32 -5.53 3.48
N ILE A 25 7.06 -5.70 3.87
CA ILE A 25 6.54 -5.31 5.18
C ILE A 25 5.81 -6.50 5.77
N VAL A 26 6.32 -7.00 6.91
CA VAL A 26 5.74 -8.14 7.62
C VAL A 26 5.19 -7.67 8.95
N GLU A 27 3.90 -7.90 9.17
CA GLU A 27 3.22 -7.61 10.43
C GLU A 27 2.71 -8.92 11.07
N ARG A 28 3.12 -9.18 12.32
CA ARG A 28 2.49 -10.19 13.17
C ARG A 28 1.12 -9.70 13.60
N ARG A 29 0.06 -10.38 13.15
CA ARG A 29 -1.32 -10.23 13.62
C ARG A 29 -1.67 -11.37 14.58
N ALA A 30 -2.88 -11.34 15.14
CA ALA A 30 -3.32 -12.25 16.21
C ALA A 30 -3.04 -13.74 15.90
N GLU A 31 -3.30 -14.17 14.67
CA GLU A 31 -3.23 -15.60 14.30
C GLU A 31 -2.21 -15.88 13.18
N SER A 32 -1.63 -14.86 12.55
CA SER A 32 -0.66 -15.07 11.49
C SER A 32 0.19 -13.85 11.14
N ASP A 33 1.24 -14.09 10.38
CA ASP A 33 2.01 -13.05 9.70
C ASP A 33 1.31 -12.63 8.42
N ALA A 34 1.16 -11.31 8.27
CA ALA A 34 0.71 -10.66 7.05
C ALA A 34 1.94 -10.11 6.32
N GLU A 35 2.25 -10.71 5.17
CA GLU A 35 3.43 -10.40 4.37
C GLU A 35 3.02 -9.60 3.13
N HIS A 36 3.43 -8.33 3.11
CA HIS A 36 3.11 -7.37 2.07
C HIS A 36 4.34 -7.12 1.21
N TYR A 37 4.20 -7.35 -0.09
CA TYR A 37 5.27 -7.18 -1.06
C TYR A 37 4.89 -6.16 -2.12
N GLY A 38 5.90 -5.51 -2.68
CA GLY A 38 5.67 -4.66 -3.85
C GLY A 38 6.91 -4.21 -4.59
N HIS A 39 6.67 -3.74 -5.81
CA HIS A 39 7.66 -3.22 -6.75
C HIS A 39 7.31 -1.77 -7.10
N TYR A 40 8.27 -0.85 -6.97
CA TYR A 40 8.04 0.55 -7.32
C TYR A 40 8.04 0.75 -8.83
N LEU A 41 6.89 1.18 -9.38
CA LEU A 41 6.69 1.40 -10.81
C LEU A 41 6.98 2.84 -11.24
N ARG A 42 6.60 3.81 -10.40
CA ARG A 42 6.79 5.24 -10.67
C ARG A 42 7.08 5.98 -9.38
N ARG A 43 8.04 6.90 -9.45
CA ARG A 43 8.39 7.84 -8.38
C ARG A 43 8.54 9.23 -8.98
N ASP A 44 7.62 10.12 -8.62
CA ASP A 44 7.56 11.50 -9.11
C ASP A 44 7.25 12.41 -7.91
N TYR A 45 8.27 12.67 -7.10
CA TYR A 45 8.06 13.35 -5.82
C TYR A 45 7.90 14.87 -5.97
N PRO A 46 7.06 15.51 -5.12
CA PRO A 46 6.21 14.90 -4.08
C PRO A 46 4.84 14.42 -4.61
N HIS A 47 4.58 14.50 -5.90
CA HIS A 47 3.23 14.48 -6.46
C HIS A 47 2.64 13.10 -6.70
N ARG A 48 3.47 12.09 -6.98
CA ARG A 48 2.96 10.76 -7.33
C ARG A 48 3.91 9.62 -7.00
N LEU A 49 3.32 8.54 -6.53
CA LEU A 49 3.96 7.24 -6.33
C LEU A 49 3.07 6.14 -6.91
N ALA A 50 3.65 5.16 -7.60
CA ALA A 50 2.92 3.97 -7.98
C ALA A 50 3.77 2.73 -7.71
N PHE A 51 3.14 1.68 -7.21
CA PHE A 51 3.77 0.39 -6.95
C PHE A 51 2.80 -0.76 -7.20
N GLU A 52 3.37 -1.91 -7.53
CA GLU A 52 2.70 -3.20 -7.46
C GLU A 52 2.56 -3.63 -6.01
N PHE A 53 1.45 -4.26 -5.68
CA PHE A 53 1.11 -4.68 -4.32
C PHE A 53 0.50 -6.08 -4.31
N ALA A 54 1.12 -6.96 -3.54
CA ALA A 54 0.66 -8.33 -3.31
C ALA A 54 0.71 -8.68 -1.82
N VAL A 55 -0.13 -9.64 -1.44
CA VAL A 55 -0.11 -10.26 -0.12
C VAL A 55 0.05 -11.75 -0.35
N GLU A 56 1.19 -12.31 0.07
CA GLU A 56 1.66 -13.64 -0.38
C GLU A 56 0.67 -14.77 -0.08
N LYS A 57 -0.10 -14.67 1.00
CA LYS A 57 -1.15 -15.65 1.34
C LYS A 57 -2.35 -15.68 0.40
N TYR A 58 -2.56 -14.65 -0.43
CA TYR A 58 -3.83 -14.44 -1.13
C TYR A 58 -3.72 -14.36 -2.66
N SER A 59 -2.56 -13.99 -3.22
CA SER A 59 -2.43 -13.85 -4.68
C SER A 59 -0.97 -13.83 -5.15
N GLN A 60 -0.68 -14.51 -6.26
CA GLN A 60 0.54 -14.31 -7.06
C GLN A 60 0.38 -13.19 -8.10
N ASP A 61 -0.85 -12.72 -8.34
CA ASP A 61 -1.13 -11.59 -9.23
C ASP A 61 -1.05 -10.29 -8.40
N PRO A 62 -0.01 -9.45 -8.58
CA PRO A 62 0.05 -8.17 -7.92
C PRO A 62 -1.00 -7.21 -8.49
N SER A 63 -1.62 -6.46 -7.60
CA SER A 63 -2.49 -5.33 -7.94
C SER A 63 -1.67 -4.05 -8.07
N ARG A 64 -2.22 -3.00 -8.71
CA ARG A 64 -1.54 -1.70 -8.78
C ARG A 64 -2.11 -0.74 -7.75
N VAL A 65 -1.23 -0.08 -7.01
CA VAL A 65 -1.58 1.04 -6.13
C VAL A 65 -0.96 2.31 -6.69
N THR A 66 -1.76 3.36 -6.81
CA THR A 66 -1.32 4.70 -7.19
C THR A 66 -1.67 5.67 -6.06
N ILE A 67 -0.71 6.51 -5.68
CA ILE A 67 -0.89 7.60 -4.74
C ILE A 67 -0.61 8.90 -5.49
N ASP A 68 -1.61 9.78 -5.55
CA ASP A 68 -1.50 11.14 -6.05
C ASP A 68 -1.60 12.11 -4.87
N ILE A 69 -0.69 13.08 -4.80
CA ILE A 69 -0.57 14.04 -3.71
C ILE A 69 -0.66 15.45 -4.28
N LYS A 70 -1.68 16.18 -3.85
CA LYS A 70 -1.89 17.59 -4.16
C LYS A 70 -1.57 18.43 -2.94
N SER A 71 -0.54 19.27 -3.03
CA SER A 71 -0.20 20.22 -1.99
C SER A 71 -1.34 21.23 -1.77
N LEU A 72 -1.62 21.55 -0.51
CA LEU A 72 -2.57 22.60 -0.10
C LEU A 72 -1.81 23.73 0.60
N SER A 73 -2.49 24.85 0.89
CA SER A 73 -1.90 25.94 1.67
C SER A 73 -1.45 25.48 3.07
N GLN A 74 -2.14 24.48 3.63
CA GLN A 74 -1.72 23.72 4.81
C GLN A 74 -1.96 22.23 4.56
N GLY A 75 -0.90 21.43 4.61
CA GLY A 75 -0.97 19.98 4.39
C GLY A 75 -1.09 19.58 2.91
N CYS A 76 -1.75 18.45 2.66
CA CYS A 76 -1.99 17.93 1.32
C CYS A 76 -3.31 17.15 1.25
N GLU A 77 -3.86 17.07 0.04
CA GLU A 77 -4.87 16.08 -0.30
C GLU A 77 -4.16 14.87 -0.93
N LEU A 78 -4.36 13.68 -0.34
CA LEU A 78 -3.84 12.43 -0.85
C LEU A 78 -4.97 11.58 -1.41
N THR A 79 -4.85 11.18 -2.66
CA THR A 79 -5.73 10.19 -3.30
C THR A 79 -4.97 8.88 -3.46
N LEU A 80 -5.53 7.79 -2.91
CA LEU A 80 -5.03 6.44 -3.13
C LEU A 80 -6.02 5.70 -4.02
N THR A 81 -5.55 5.20 -5.16
CA THR A 81 -6.28 4.34 -6.08
C THR A 81 -5.68 2.94 -6.04
N HIS A 82 -6.53 1.93 -5.86
CA HIS A 82 -6.14 0.52 -5.86
C HIS A 82 -6.87 -0.19 -7.00
N ASP A 83 -6.12 -0.53 -8.05
CA ASP A 83 -6.62 -1.24 -9.22
C ASP A 83 -6.61 -2.74 -8.91
N ILE A 84 -7.78 -3.26 -8.55
CA ILE A 84 -8.00 -4.65 -8.18
C ILE A 84 -8.78 -5.34 -9.30
N ASP A 85 -8.36 -6.54 -9.68
CA ASP A 85 -9.10 -7.39 -10.63
C ASP A 85 -10.53 -7.60 -10.12
N ALA A 86 -11.51 -7.49 -11.02
CA ALA A 86 -12.93 -7.61 -10.72
C ALA A 86 -13.27 -8.92 -9.97
N LYS A 87 -12.48 -9.99 -10.16
CA LYS A 87 -12.64 -11.26 -9.42
C LYS A 87 -12.46 -11.12 -7.90
N TRP A 88 -11.83 -10.05 -7.44
CA TRP A 88 -11.60 -9.74 -6.02
C TRP A 88 -12.45 -8.58 -5.50
N ALA A 89 -13.44 -8.11 -6.28
CA ALA A 89 -14.27 -6.96 -5.95
C ALA A 89 -15.01 -7.10 -4.60
N GLU A 90 -15.38 -8.32 -4.21
CA GLU A 90 -16.06 -8.60 -2.93
C GLU A 90 -15.22 -8.28 -1.69
N TYR A 91 -13.90 -8.14 -1.83
CA TYR A 91 -12.98 -7.77 -0.74
C TYR A 91 -12.70 -6.26 -0.65
N THR A 92 -13.38 -5.43 -1.46
CA THR A 92 -13.16 -3.98 -1.50
C THR A 92 -13.94 -3.22 -0.42
N GLU A 93 -13.40 -3.21 0.80
CA GLU A 93 -13.91 -2.34 1.88
C GLU A 93 -13.58 -0.86 1.59
N ARG A 94 -14.58 -0.07 1.23
CA ARG A 94 -14.42 1.35 0.89
C ARG A 94 -14.30 2.23 2.15
N LYS A 95 -13.11 2.32 2.74
CA LYS A 95 -12.84 3.23 3.87
C LYS A 95 -12.46 4.63 3.38
N LYS A 96 -13.37 5.60 3.54
CA LYS A 96 -13.03 7.03 3.45
C LYS A 96 -12.48 7.47 4.80
N THR A 97 -11.20 7.84 4.86
CA THR A 97 -10.63 8.48 6.05
C THR A 97 -10.17 9.88 5.66
N ARG A 98 -10.87 10.91 6.16
CA ARG A 98 -10.41 12.30 6.10
C ARG A 98 -9.49 12.51 7.30
N LEU A 99 -8.19 12.65 7.06
CA LEU A 99 -7.28 13.17 8.07
C LEU A 99 -7.52 14.69 8.12
N GLY A 100 -8.05 15.15 9.26
CA GLY A 100 -8.29 16.57 9.56
C GLY A 100 -7.18 17.15 10.42
#